data_AF-A0A2M8E1F2-F1
#
_entry.id   AF-A0A2M8E1F2-F1
#
_cell.length_a   1.000
_cell.length_b   1.000
_cell.length_c   1.000
_cell.angle_alpha   90.00
_cell.angle_beta   90.00
_cell.angle_gamma   90.00
#
_symmetry.space_group_name_H-M   'P 1'
#
loop_
_entity.id
_entity.type
_entity.pdbx_description
1 polymer ?
#
loop_
_entity_poly.entity_id
_entity_poly.type
_entity_poly.pdbx_seq_one_letter_code
_entity_poly.pdbx_strand_id
1 'polypeptide(L)'
;LKPVVAHRRWLMAFGFGLIHGFGFASVLADLGLPQGALVLSLLGFNLGVEVGQLAIVAAFLPLAFWLRHSAFYRRGVFVGGSALTLCLAAVWLVERAFNLKLL
;
A
#
# COMPACT_ATOMS: atom_id res chain seq x y z
N LEU A 1 8.23 -8.22 16.09
CA LEU A 1 9.08 -7.40 15.18
C LEU A 1 9.58 -6.19 15.96
N LYS A 2 10.90 -5.95 16.02
CA LYS A 2 11.44 -4.65 16.45
C LYS A 2 11.46 -3.72 15.23
N PRO A 3 10.99 -2.48 15.31
CA PRO A 3 10.97 -1.58 14.17
C PRO A 3 12.41 -1.22 13.77
N VAL A 4 12.76 -1.48 12.51
CA VAL A 4 14.06 -1.13 11.92
C VAL A 4 14.29 0.38 11.93
N VAL A 5 13.20 1.17 11.88
CA VAL A 5 13.23 2.64 11.90
C VAL A 5 12.44 3.14 13.10
N ALA A 6 13.11 3.31 14.23
CA ALA A 6 12.46 3.71 15.48
C ALA A 6 12.27 5.23 15.62
N HIS A 7 13.16 6.05 15.06
CA HIS A 7 13.26 7.48 15.37
C HIS A 7 12.83 8.44 14.23
N ARG A 8 12.65 7.94 13.00
CA ARG A 8 12.35 8.76 11.79
C ARG A 8 11.16 8.26 10.97
N ARG A 9 10.19 7.60 11.61
CA ARG A 9 9.01 7.05 10.91
C ARG A 9 8.20 8.11 10.17
N TRP A 10 8.08 9.31 10.76
CA TRP A 10 7.34 10.42 10.17
C TRP A 10 8.00 10.93 8.88
N LEU A 11 9.34 11.04 8.84
CA LEU A 11 10.07 11.42 7.64
C LEU A 11 9.91 10.38 6.53
N MET A 12 9.93 9.09 6.87
CA MET A 12 9.69 8.04 5.89
C MET A 12 8.26 8.08 5.37
N ALA A 13 7.26 8.17 6.25
CA ALA A 13 5.85 8.28 5.84
C ALA A 13 5.63 9.49 4.92
N PHE A 14 6.22 10.64 5.26
CA PHE A 14 6.17 11.84 4.43
C PHE A 14 6.86 11.65 3.07
N GLY A 15 8.08 11.10 3.04
CA GLY A 15 8.81 10.86 1.80
C GLY A 15 8.12 9.86 0.87
N PHE A 16 7.65 8.74 1.41
CA PHE A 16 6.83 7.79 0.66
C PHE A 16 5.52 8.42 0.18
N GLY A 17 4.86 9.20 1.02
CA GLY A 17 3.64 9.93 0.68
C GLY A 17 3.85 10.93 -0.47
N LEU A 18 4.96 11.66 -0.48
CA LEU A 18 5.30 12.57 -1.58
C LEU A 18 5.57 11.84 -2.89
N ILE A 19 6.43 10.82 -2.88
CA ILE A 19 6.74 10.04 -4.08
C ILE A 19 5.47 9.42 -4.66
N HIS A 20 4.64 8.84 -3.79
CA HIS A 20 3.37 8.25 -4.18
C HIS A 20 2.38 9.29 -4.73
N GLY A 21 2.23 10.41 -4.03
CA GLY A 21 1.33 11.50 -4.42
C GLY A 21 1.71 12.13 -5.75
N PHE A 22 3.00 12.36 -6.01
CA PHE A 22 3.48 12.87 -7.30
C PHE A 22 3.30 11.86 -8.43
N GLY A 23 3.61 10.57 -8.19
CA GLY A 23 3.39 9.51 -9.17
C GLY A 23 1.92 9.44 -9.60
N PHE A 24 0.99 9.51 -8.66
CA PHE A 24 -0.44 9.55 -8.95
C PHE A 24 -0.88 10.83 -9.68
N ALA A 25 -0.45 12.00 -9.20
CA ALA A 25 -0.82 13.27 -9.80
C ALA A 25 -0.34 13.37 -11.26
N SER A 26 0.84 12.81 -11.59
CA SER A 26 1.35 12.76 -12.97
C SER A 26 0.45 11.93 -13.88
N VAL A 27 0.04 10.73 -13.45
CA VAL A 27 -0.90 9.88 -14.22
C VAL A 27 -2.25 10.58 -14.41
N LEU A 28 -2.75 11.28 -13.38
CA LEU A 28 -4.03 11.99 -13.46
C LEU A 28 -3.96 13.22 -14.38
N ALA A 29 -2.80 13.87 -14.45
CA ALA A 29 -2.54 14.95 -15.40
C ALA A 29 -2.46 14.43 -16.85
N ASP A 30 -1.86 13.24 -17.05
CA ASP A 30 -1.76 12.59 -18.36
C ASP A 30 -3.13 12.17 -18.94
N LEU A 31 -4.17 12.07 -18.10
CA LEU A 31 -5.56 11.84 -18.55
C LEU A 31 -6.20 13.06 -19.24
N GLY A 32 -5.51 14.20 -19.32
CA GLY A 32 -5.98 15.38 -20.04
C GLY A 32 -7.07 16.17 -19.31
N LEU A 33 -7.16 16.05 -17.98
CA LEU A 33 -8.14 16.79 -17.19
C LEU A 33 -7.86 18.31 -17.24
N PRO A 34 -8.89 19.17 -17.34
CA PRO A 34 -8.74 20.60 -17.15
C PRO A 34 -8.08 20.89 -15.79
N GLN A 35 -7.15 21.85 -15.71
CA GLN A 35 -6.42 22.16 -14.48
C GLN A 35 -7.33 22.44 -13.27
N GLY A 36 -8.50 23.06 -13.49
CA GLY A 36 -9.49 23.30 -12.43
C GLY A 36 -10.17 22.04 -11.89
N ALA A 37 -10.22 20.95 -12.68
CA ALA A 37 -10.78 19.68 -12.26
C ALA A 37 -9.75 18.81 -11.51
N LEU A 38 -8.45 19.01 -11.75
CA LEU A 38 -7.38 18.20 -11.14
C LEU A 38 -7.44 18.22 -9.61
N VAL A 39 -7.62 19.39 -9.00
CA VAL A 39 -7.70 19.53 -7.53
C VAL A 39 -8.91 18.78 -6.99
N LEU A 40 -10.07 18.89 -7.63
CA LEU A 40 -11.29 18.21 -7.22
C LEU A 40 -11.16 16.68 -7.38
N SER A 41 -10.55 16.22 -8.48
CA SER A 41 -10.28 14.79 -8.70
C SER A 41 -9.29 14.22 -7.69
N LEU A 42 -8.24 14.97 -7.34
CA LEU A 42 -7.29 14.58 -6.29
C LEU A 42 -7.99 14.47 -4.94
N LEU A 43 -8.84 15.44 -4.58
CA LEU A 43 -9.60 15.42 -3.33
C LEU A 43 -10.57 14.23 -3.28
N GLY A 44 -11.36 14.02 -4.34
CA GLY A 44 -12.31 12.91 -4.42
C GLY A 44 -11.62 11.54 -4.36
N PHE A 45 -10.48 11.39 -5.03
CA PHE A 45 -9.67 10.19 -4.98
C PHE A 45 -9.14 9.92 -3.57
N ASN A 46 -8.49 10.90 -2.92
CA ASN A 46 -7.95 10.73 -1.58
C ASN A 46 -9.05 10.38 -0.56
N LEU A 47 -10.21 11.04 -0.67
CA LEU A 47 -11.35 10.75 0.19
C LEU A 47 -11.87 9.32 -0.04
N GLY A 48 -11.97 8.88 -1.30
CA GLY A 48 -12.35 7.52 -1.64
C GLY A 48 -11.37 6.48 -1.08
N VAL A 49 -10.06 6.75 -1.17
CA VAL A 49 -9.01 5.89 -0.61
C VAL A 49 -9.12 5.81 0.91
N GLU A 50 -9.25 6.95 1.60
CA GLU A 50 -9.37 6.99 3.06
C GLU A 50 -10.62 6.20 3.52
N VAL A 51 -11.76 6.39 2.85
CA VAL A 51 -12.99 5.63 3.14
C VAL A 51 -12.79 4.14 2.92
N GLY A 52 -12.17 3.74 1.81
CA GLY A 52 -11.87 2.34 1.52
C GLY A 52 -10.93 1.71 2.56
N GLN A 53 -9.89 2.44 2.96
CA GLN A 53 -8.95 2.01 3.99
C GLN A 53 -9.65 1.86 5.34
N LEU A 54 -10.47 2.83 5.75
CA LEU A 54 -11.26 2.75 6.98
C LEU A 54 -12.24 1.57 6.95
N ALA A 55 -12.89 1.30 5.82
CA ALA A 55 -13.79 0.16 5.67
C ALA A 55 -13.06 -1.18 5.82
N ILE A 56 -11.88 -1.32 5.19
CA ILE A 56 -11.04 -2.52 5.33
C ILE A 56 -10.56 -2.68 6.77
N VAL A 57 -10.08 -1.62 7.41
CA VAL A 57 -9.64 -1.65 8.81
C VAL A 57 -10.80 -2.06 9.72
N ALA A 58 -11.98 -1.44 9.56
CA ALA A 58 -13.15 -1.77 10.36
C ALA A 58 -13.59 -3.24 10.22
N ALA A 59 -13.48 -3.81 9.01
CA ALA A 59 -13.86 -5.19 8.75
C ALA A 59 -12.82 -6.20 9.27
N PHE A 60 -11.53 -5.98 8.99
CA PHE A 60 -10.49 -7.00 9.20
C PHE A 60 -9.74 -6.85 10.52
N LEU A 61 -9.61 -5.64 11.07
CA LEU A 61 -8.85 -5.41 12.30
C LEU A 61 -9.47 -6.14 13.52
N PRO A 62 -10.80 -6.14 13.75
CA PRO A 62 -11.39 -6.86 14.87
C PRO A 62 -11.12 -8.37 14.79
N LEU A 63 -11.26 -8.95 13.60
CA LEU A 63 -11.00 -10.36 13.36
C LEU A 63 -9.53 -10.71 13.60
N ALA A 64 -8.62 -9.89 13.06
CA ALA A 64 -7.18 -10.06 13.26
C ALA A 64 -6.81 -9.94 14.74
N PHE A 65 -7.41 -8.99 15.47
CA PHE A 65 -7.18 -8.80 16.90
C PHE A 65 -7.64 -10.00 17.72
N TRP A 66 -8.81 -10.55 17.42
CA TRP A 66 -9.34 -11.74 18.09
C TRP A 66 -8.48 -12.98 17.83
N LEU A 67 -8.04 -13.18 16.59
CA LEU A 67 -7.26 -14.34 16.18
C LEU A 67 -5.76 -14.23 16.48
N ARG A 68 -5.27 -13.08 16.95
CA ARG A 68 -3.82 -12.77 17.04
C ARG A 68 -3.00 -13.77 17.86
N HIS A 69 -3.61 -14.42 18.85
CA HIS A 69 -2.95 -15.39 19.72
C HIS A 69 -2.98 -16.82 19.18
N SER A 70 -3.78 -17.08 18.14
CA SER A 70 -3.88 -18.40 17.52
C SER A 70 -2.61 -18.75 16.73
N ALA A 71 -2.21 -20.02 16.75
CA ALA A 71 -1.08 -20.51 15.96
C ALA A 71 -1.35 -20.37 14.45
N PHE A 72 -2.61 -20.46 14.03
CA PHE A 72 -3.06 -20.23 12.65
C PHE A 72 -2.74 -18.81 12.18
N TYR A 73 -3.12 -17.78 12.95
CA TYR A 73 -2.83 -16.40 12.59
C TYR A 73 -1.32 -16.14 12.55
N ARG A 74 -0.57 -16.60 13.55
CA ARG A 74 0.87 -16.34 13.63
C ARG A 74 1.68 -17.05 12.55
N ARG A 75 1.38 -18.30 12.22
CA ARG A 75 2.15 -19.08 11.23
C ARG A 75 1.57 -18.99 9.83
N GLY A 76 0.27 -19.17 9.69
CA GLY A 76 -0.40 -19.15 8.38
C GLY A 76 -0.51 -17.74 7.83
N VAL A 77 -1.25 -16.87 8.52
CA VAL A 77 -1.56 -15.51 8.01
C VAL A 77 -0.33 -14.62 8.03
N PHE A 78 0.37 -14.54 9.16
CA PHE A 78 1.47 -13.60 9.31
C PHE A 78 2.74 -14.03 8.58
N VAL A 79 3.29 -15.23 8.89
CA VAL A 79 4.52 -15.70 8.23
C VAL A 79 4.24 -16.11 6.78
N GLY A 80 3.22 -16.95 6.56
CA GLY A 80 2.86 -17.38 5.20
C GLY A 80 2.46 -16.22 4.30
N GLY A 81 1.62 -15.29 4.78
CA GLY A 81 1.25 -14.09 4.04
C GLY A 81 2.46 -13.20 3.72
N SER A 82 3.38 -13.00 4.67
CA SER A 82 4.60 -12.21 4.43
C SER A 82 5.54 -12.87 3.42
N ALA A 83 5.67 -14.20 3.46
CA ALA A 83 6.47 -14.94 2.49
C ALA A 83 5.85 -14.84 1.08
N LEU A 84 4.53 -14.97 0.98
CA LEU A 84 3.82 -14.82 -0.29
C LEU A 84 4.00 -13.43 -0.89
N THR A 85 3.81 -12.36 -0.10
CA THR A 85 3.99 -10.99 -0.60
C THR A 85 5.43 -10.74 -1.01
N LEU A 86 6.42 -11.27 -0.28
CA LEU A 86 7.83 -11.19 -0.68
C LEU A 86 8.08 -11.90 -2.01
N CYS A 87 7.57 -13.11 -2.20
CA CYS A 87 7.72 -13.85 -3.45
C CYS A 87 7.09 -13.09 -4.62
N LEU A 88 5.85 -12.61 -4.47
CA LEU A 88 5.18 -11.83 -5.52
C LEU A 88 5.95 -10.55 -5.85
N ALA A 89 6.40 -9.81 -4.84
CA ALA A 89 7.20 -8.60 -5.04
C ALA A 89 8.55 -8.91 -5.73
N ALA A 90 9.21 -10.02 -5.38
CA ALA A 90 10.46 -10.43 -6.01
C ALA A 90 10.25 -10.83 -7.48
N VAL A 91 9.17 -11.54 -7.81
CA VAL A 91 8.82 -11.87 -9.20
C VAL A 91 8.62 -10.59 -10.00
N TRP A 92 7.77 -9.67 -9.52
CA TRP A 92 7.51 -8.39 -10.18
C TRP A 92 8.78 -7.54 -10.36
N LEU A 93 9.69 -7.57 -9.38
CA LEU A 93 10.98 -6.89 -9.48
C LEU A 93 11.83 -7.46 -10.61
N VAL A 94 11.92 -8.79 -10.72
CA VAL A 94 12.69 -9.48 -11.77
C VAL A 94 12.08 -9.21 -13.14
N GLU A 95 10.76 -9.30 -13.28
CA GLU A 95 10.06 -8.98 -14.52
C GLU A 95 10.39 -7.58 -15.00
N ARG A 96 10.36 -6.59 -14.09
CA ARG A 96 10.64 -5.20 -14.45
C ARG A 96 12.12 -4.93 -14.69
N ALA A 97 13.02 -5.57 -13.94
CA ALA A 97 14.47 -5.35 -14.06
C ALA A 97 15.05 -5.96 -15.35
N PHE A 98 14.55 -7.12 -15.76
CA PHE A 98 15.05 -7.86 -16.92
C PHE A 98 14.11 -7.82 -18.12
N ASN A 99 12.98 -7.11 -18.02
CA ASN A 99 11.95 -7.04 -19.06
C ASN A 99 11.41 -8.43 -19.48
N LEU A 100 11.26 -9.31 -18.50
CA LEU A 100 10.75 -10.68 -18.68
C LEU A 100 9.24 -10.72 -18.39
N LYS A 101 8.53 -11.65 -19.03
CA LYS A 101 7.15 -12.04 -18.63
C LYS A 101 7.21 -13.41 -17.96
N LEU A 102 7.02 -13.43 -16.64
CA LEU A 102 7.02 -14.65 -15.83
C LEU A 102 5.60 -14.98 -15.35
N LEU A 103 4.76 -13.97 -15.16
CA LEU A 103 3.32 -14.01 -14.89
C LEU A 103 2.53 -13.37 -16.05
#